data_AF-A0A3C1STI9-F1
#
_entry.id   AF-A0A3C1STI9-F1
#
_cell.length_a   1.000
_cell.length_b   1.000
_cell.length_c   1.000
_cell.angle_alpha   90.00
_cell.angle_beta   90.00
_cell.angle_gamma   90.00
#
_symmetry.space_group_name_H-M   'P 1'
#
loop_
_entity.id
_entity.type
_entity.pdbx_description
1 polymer ?
#
loop_
_entity_poly.entity_id
_entity_poly.type
_entity_poly.pdbx_seq_one_letter_code
_entity_poly.pdbx_strand_id
1 'polypeptide(L)'
;SATLDTVAVDLACGAGNTFRATGSTVAEPGFMAVYQEDVDDRPDDEDNRTLPPFREGEWVELLALRPEQHFTEPPPRYSEASLVKVLEEYGIGRPSTYAAIISTLLALRPEQHFTEP
;
A
#
# COMPACT_ATOMS: atom_id res chain seq x y z
N SER A 1 0.94 22.30 -0.83
CA SER A 1 0.43 20.95 -1.11
C SER A 1 1.54 20.16 -1.79
N ALA A 2 1.55 18.84 -1.66
CA ALA A 2 2.36 18.00 -2.56
C ALA A 2 1.50 17.64 -3.77
N THR A 3 2.10 17.57 -4.95
CA THR A 3 1.42 17.29 -6.22
C THR A 3 2.14 16.14 -6.92
N LEU A 4 1.38 15.13 -7.34
CA LEU A 4 1.84 13.94 -8.05
C LEU A 4 1.20 13.92 -9.44
N ASP A 5 1.99 13.61 -10.45
CA ASP A 5 1.51 13.29 -11.79
C ASP A 5 1.40 11.77 -11.90
N THR A 6 0.26 11.29 -12.40
CA THR A 6 0.00 9.85 -12.62
C THR A 6 -0.24 9.61 -14.09
N VAL A 7 0.42 8.58 -14.64
CA VAL A 7 0.30 8.14 -16.03
C VAL A 7 -0.11 6.67 -16.04
N ALA A 8 -1.02 6.33 -16.95
CA ALA A 8 -1.42 4.94 -17.19
C ALA A 8 -1.32 4.64 -18.69
N VAL A 9 -0.86 3.44 -19.02
CA VAL A 9 -0.72 2.95 -20.39
C VAL A 9 -1.42 1.60 -20.52
N ASP A 10 -2.31 1.50 -21.50
CA ASP A 10 -2.98 0.26 -21.89
C ASP A 10 -2.30 -0.33 -23.13
N LEU A 11 -1.79 -1.55 -22.99
CA LEU A 11 -1.08 -2.29 -24.02
C LEU A 11 -1.97 -3.43 -24.52
N ALA A 12 -2.46 -3.32 -25.76
CA ALA A 12 -3.26 -4.36 -26.38
C ALA A 12 -2.39 -5.58 -26.74
N CYS A 13 -2.84 -6.78 -26.41
CA CYS A 13 -2.14 -8.03 -26.71
C CYS A 13 -3.10 -9.08 -27.30
N GLY A 14 -3.15 -9.14 -28.63
CA GLY A 14 -4.05 -10.05 -29.34
C GLY A 14 -5.54 -9.67 -29.17
N ALA A 15 -6.44 -10.59 -29.54
CA ALA A 15 -7.87 -10.34 -29.48
C ALA A 15 -8.37 -10.46 -28.03
N GLY A 16 -8.76 -9.33 -27.44
CA GLY A 16 -9.50 -9.28 -26.17
C GLY A 16 -8.65 -9.23 -24.90
N ASN A 17 -7.32 -9.16 -24.99
CA ASN A 17 -6.45 -9.00 -23.81
C ASN A 17 -5.76 -7.64 -23.81
N THR A 18 -5.60 -7.09 -22.61
CA THR A 18 -4.92 -5.81 -22.36
C THR A 18 -4.04 -5.95 -21.13
N PHE A 19 -2.81 -5.45 -21.22
CA PHE A 19 -1.95 -5.22 -20.07
C PHE A 19 -2.03 -3.74 -19.69
N ARG A 20 -2.02 -3.43 -18.39
CA ARG A 20 -2.01 -2.06 -17.90
C ARG A 20 -0.76 -1.83 -17.09
N ALA A 21 -0.10 -0.71 -17.34
CA ALA A 21 0.98 -0.19 -16.51
C ALA A 21 0.59 1.17 -15.97
N THR A 22 0.80 1.39 -14.67
CA THR A 22 0.64 2.68 -14.01
C THR A 22 2.00 3.17 -13.53
N GLY A 23 2.14 4.49 -13.45
CA GLY A 23 3.30 5.10 -12.84
C GLY A 23 3.02 6.50 -12.36
N SER A 24 3.79 6.95 -11.39
CA SER A 24 3.66 8.29 -10.83
C SER A 24 5.01 8.98 -10.65
N THR A 25 4.98 10.30 -10.69
CA THR A 25 6.14 11.16 -10.46
C THR A 25 5.76 12.36 -9.60
N VAL A 26 6.63 12.74 -8.67
CA VAL A 26 6.42 13.94 -7.84
C VAL A 26 6.65 15.19 -8.70
N ALA A 27 5.58 15.93 -8.99
CA ALA A 27 5.64 17.21 -9.68
C ALA A 27 6.11 18.32 -8.73
N GLU A 28 5.51 18.35 -7.53
CA GLU A 28 5.86 19.31 -6.48
C GLU A 28 5.91 18.60 -5.13
N PRO A 29 7.07 18.54 -4.44
CA PRO A 29 7.19 17.74 -3.22
C PRO A 29 6.42 18.33 -2.04
N GLY A 30 6.17 19.64 -1.99
CA GLY A 30 5.36 20.27 -0.95
C GLY A 30 5.75 19.87 0.48
N PHE A 31 4.80 19.28 1.22
CA PHE A 31 5.03 18.81 2.59
C PHE A 31 5.90 17.55 2.67
N MET A 32 6.01 16.76 1.60
CA MET A 32 6.88 15.56 1.55
C MET A 32 8.36 15.92 1.70
N ALA A 33 8.75 17.17 1.43
CA ALA A 33 10.12 17.63 1.62
C ALA A 33 10.56 17.65 3.11
N VAL A 34 9.61 17.67 4.04
CA VAL A 34 9.87 17.81 5.49
C VAL A 34 9.28 16.68 6.33
N TYR A 35 8.44 15.82 5.72
CA TYR A 35 7.81 14.68 6.39
C TYR A 35 8.41 13.39 5.84
N GLN A 36 9.33 12.79 6.60
CA GLN A 36 9.79 11.42 6.39
C GLN A 36 8.92 10.54 7.27
N GLU A 37 7.87 9.95 6.70
CA GLU A 37 7.26 8.80 7.34
C GLU A 37 8.29 7.67 7.21
N ASP A 38 8.68 7.03 8.33
CA ASP A 38 9.47 5.82 8.27
C ASP A 38 8.64 4.84 7.42
N VAL A 39 9.12 4.56 6.21
CA VAL A 39 8.50 3.62 5.27
C VAL A 39 8.75 2.23 5.84
N ASP A 40 8.10 1.92 6.95
CA ASP A 40 8.07 0.59 7.51
C ASP A 40 7.09 -0.22 6.66
N ASP A 41 7.67 -1.17 5.92
CA ASP A 41 7.05 -2.15 5.03
C ASP A 41 6.26 -1.62 3.82
N ARG A 42 6.99 -1.41 2.71
CA ARG A 42 6.83 -2.16 1.43
C ARG A 42 7.84 -1.68 0.38
N PRO A 43 8.81 -2.52 -0.06
CA PRO A 43 9.79 -2.13 -1.07
C PRO A 43 9.32 -2.28 -2.53
N ASP A 44 8.00 -2.30 -2.80
CA ASP A 44 7.45 -2.46 -4.16
C ASP A 44 6.09 -1.76 -4.32
N ASP A 45 6.02 -0.46 -4.02
CA ASP A 45 4.91 0.34 -4.57
C ASP A 45 5.11 0.42 -6.10
N GLU A 46 4.47 -0.49 -6.83
CA GLU A 46 4.43 -0.47 -8.30
C GLU A 46 3.99 0.90 -8.82
N ASP A 47 3.12 1.58 -8.07
CA ASP A 47 2.61 2.91 -8.37
C ASP A 47 3.68 4.00 -8.35
N ASN A 48 4.81 3.80 -7.67
CA ASN A 48 5.89 4.79 -7.57
C ASN A 48 6.94 4.63 -8.69
N ARG A 49 6.68 3.77 -9.67
CA ARG A 49 7.55 3.61 -10.84
C ARG A 49 7.26 4.70 -11.87
N THR A 50 8.31 5.32 -12.39
CA THR A 50 8.17 6.26 -13.52
C THR A 50 8.06 5.46 -14.81
N LEU A 51 6.99 5.69 -15.57
CA LEU A 51 6.85 5.12 -16.91
C LEU A 51 7.66 5.96 -17.93
N PRO A 52 8.34 5.32 -18.90
CA PRO A 52 8.93 6.05 -20.01
C PRO A 52 7.85 6.70 -20.87
N PRO A 53 8.20 7.71 -21.69
CA PRO A 53 7.24 8.32 -22.61
C PRO A 53 6.83 7.33 -23.70
N PHE A 54 5.53 7.24 -23.98
CA PHE A 54 4.93 6.43 -25.04
C PHE A 54 4.12 7.29 -26.01
N ARG A 55 3.86 6.76 -27.21
CA ARG A 55 2.91 7.32 -28.18
C ARG A 55 1.80 6.34 -28.52
N GLU A 56 0.62 6.86 -28.83
CA GLU A 56 -0.48 6.02 -29.33
C GLU A 56 -0.06 5.29 -30.61
N GLY A 57 -0.31 3.98 -30.65
CA GLY A 57 0.08 3.11 -31.77
C GLY A 57 1.55 2.70 -31.79
N GLU A 58 2.33 3.06 -30.76
CA GLU A 58 3.70 2.58 -30.59
C GLU A 58 3.72 1.07 -30.30
N TRP A 59 4.62 0.35 -30.97
CA TRP A 59 4.84 -1.07 -30.74
C TRP A 59 5.93 -1.25 -29.69
N VAL A 60 5.65 -2.07 -28.68
CA VAL A 60 6.62 -2.44 -27.64
C VAL A 60 7.09 -3.87 -27.82
N GLU A 61 8.34 -4.14 -27.46
CA GLU A 61 8.89 -5.50 -27.51
C GLU A 61 8.40 -6.31 -26.30
N LEU A 62 7.82 -7.48 -26.56
CA LEU A 62 7.46 -8.43 -25.50
C LEU A 62 8.69 -9.24 -25.09
N LEU A 63 9.31 -8.88 -23.97
CA LEU A 63 10.51 -9.55 -23.47
C LEU A 63 10.19 -10.89 -22.79
N ALA A 64 9.13 -10.94 -21.99
CA ALA A 64 8.72 -12.14 -21.26
C ALA A 64 7.25 -12.08 -20.83
N LEU A 65 6.62 -13.25 -20.66
CA LEU A 65 5.32 -13.41 -20.01
C LEU A 65 5.51 -14.22 -18.72
N ARG A 66 5.13 -13.65 -17.59
CA ARG A 66 5.20 -14.29 -16.27
C ARG A 66 3.77 -14.57 -15.78
N PRO A 67 3.32 -15.83 -15.75
CA PRO A 67 2.04 -16.16 -15.18
C PRO A 67 2.12 -16.06 -13.66
N GLU A 68 1.47 -15.06 -13.09
CA GLU A 68 1.41 -14.86 -11.65
C GLU A 68 0.01 -15.24 -11.14
N GLN A 69 -0.01 -16.00 -10.05
CA GLN A 69 -1.24 -16.39 -9.37
C GLN A 69 -1.21 -15.76 -7.97
N HIS A 70 -2.19 -14.90 -7.71
CA HIS A 70 -2.39 -14.35 -6.38
C HIS A 70 -3.40 -15.19 -5.61
N PHE A 71 -3.12 -15.39 -4.32
CA PHE A 71 -4.07 -15.92 -3.35
C PHE A 71 -4.59 -14.79 -2.48
N THR A 72 -5.82 -14.91 -2.01
CA THR A 72 -6.35 -13.99 -1.01
C THR A 72 -5.74 -14.31 0.34
N GLU A 73 -5.17 -13.30 0.99
CA GLU A 73 -4.73 -13.42 2.37
C GLU A 73 -5.88 -13.11 3.33
N PRO A 74 -5.89 -13.70 4.55
CA PRO A 74 -6.82 -13.28 5.58
C PRO A 74 -6.58 -11.80 5.95
N PRO A 75 -7.61 -11.08 6.45
CA PRO A 75 -7.44 -9.71 6.87
C PRO A 75 -6.30 -9.56 7.90
N PRO A 76 -5.48 -8.49 7.80
CA PRO A 76 -4.38 -8.27 8.73
C PRO A 76 -4.91 -8.11 10.15
N ARG A 77 -4.12 -8.56 11.12
CA ARG A 77 -4.42 -8.29 12.54
C ARG A 77 -4.17 -6.82 12.84
N TYR A 78 -4.83 -6.31 13.88
CA TYR A 78 -4.61 -4.94 14.33
C TYR A 78 -3.23 -4.77 14.96
N SER A 79 -2.47 -3.79 14.47
CA SER A 79 -1.41 -3.12 15.23
C SER A 79 -2.00 -2.15 16.25
N GLU A 80 -1.20 -1.67 17.21
CA GLU A 80 -1.66 -0.64 18.16
C GLU A 80 -2.18 0.60 17.44
N ALA A 81 -1.45 1.10 16.42
CA ALA A 81 -1.85 2.26 15.64
C ALA A 81 -3.19 2.04 14.90
N SER A 82 -3.35 0.89 14.23
CA SER A 82 -4.61 0.57 13.55
C SER A 82 -5.78 0.39 14.52
N LEU A 83 -5.52 -0.13 15.72
CA LEU A 83 -6.53 -0.28 16.77
C LEU A 83 -6.96 1.09 17.33
N VAL A 84 -6.02 2.01 17.56
CA VAL A 84 -6.36 3.39 17.97
C VAL A 84 -7.26 4.05 16.94
N LYS A 85 -6.91 3.93 15.65
CA LYS A 85 -7.71 4.50 14.56
C LYS A 85 -9.14 3.96 14.56
N VAL A 86 -9.31 2.65 14.75
CA VAL A 86 -10.62 2.01 14.87
C VAL A 86 -11.37 2.50 16.11
N LEU A 87 -10.73 2.54 17.28
CA LEU A 87 -11.36 3.04 18.50
C LEU A 87 -11.88 4.47 18.36
N GLU A 88 -11.12 5.32 17.68
CA GLU A 88 -11.53 6.70 17.34
C GLU A 88 -12.73 6.73 16.39
N GLU A 89 -12.69 5.97 15.29
CA GLU A 89 -13.76 5.90 14.30
C GLU A 89 -15.10 5.44 14.91
N TYR A 90 -15.05 4.46 15.81
CA TYR A 90 -16.22 3.98 16.54
C TYR A 90 -16.59 4.84 17.78
N GLY A 91 -15.82 5.89 18.08
CA GLY A 91 -16.06 6.80 19.21
C GLY A 91 -15.83 6.17 20.60
N ILE A 92 -15.10 5.06 20.66
CA ILE A 92 -14.81 4.31 21.89
C ILE A 92 -13.52 4.85 22.52
N GLY A 93 -13.64 5.42 23.71
CA GLY A 93 -12.50 6.03 24.41
C GLY A 93 -12.14 7.42 23.86
N ARG A 94 -11.03 7.98 24.34
CA ARG A 94 -10.52 9.33 24.04
C ARG A 94 -8.99 9.28 23.90
N PRO A 95 -8.33 10.33 23.37
CA PRO A 95 -6.87 10.38 23.27
C PRO A 95 -6.13 10.06 24.58
N SER A 96 -6.70 10.43 25.72
CA SER A 96 -6.15 10.12 27.05
C SER A 96 -6.32 8.67 27.51
N THR A 97 -7.18 7.87 26.86
CA THR A 97 -7.55 6.52 27.31
C THR A 97 -7.07 5.40 26.40
N TYR A 98 -6.65 5.70 25.16
CA TYR A 98 -6.25 4.65 24.20
C TYR A 98 -5.12 3.77 24.73
N ALA A 99 -4.06 4.38 25.27
CA ALA A 99 -2.92 3.64 25.82
C ALA A 99 -3.34 2.70 26.96
N ALA A 100 -4.24 3.16 27.84
CA ALA A 100 -4.74 2.35 28.96
C ALA A 100 -5.61 1.17 28.48
N ILE A 101 -6.47 1.40 27.49
CA ILE A 101 -7.30 0.36 26.87
C ILE A 101 -6.40 -0.71 26.25
N ILE A 102 -5.42 -0.31 25.43
CA ILE A 102 -4.50 -1.23 24.74
C ILE A 102 -3.68 -2.02 25.75
N SER A 103 -3.09 -1.35 26.75
CA SER A 103 -2.34 -2.02 27.82
C SER A 103 -3.17 -3.07 28.55
N THR A 104 -4.44 -2.75 28.84
CA THR A 104 -5.36 -3.71 29.48
C THR A 104 -5.63 -4.92 28.59
N LEU A 105 -5.86 -4.73 27.29
CA LEU A 105 -6.06 -5.82 26.34
C LEU A 105 -4.82 -6.71 26.19
N LEU A 106 -3.62 -6.11 26.18
CA LEU A 106 -2.36 -6.85 26.14
C LEU A 106 -2.14 -7.66 27.42
N ALA A 107 -2.46 -7.10 28.60
CA ALA A 107 -2.34 -7.80 29.88
C ALA A 107 -3.34 -8.96 30.03
N LEU A 108 -4.53 -8.84 29.43
CA LEU A 108 -5.55 -9.89 29.43
C LEU A 108 -5.28 -10.97 28.38
N ARG A 109 -4.28 -10.78 27.51
CA ARG A 109 -3.89 -11.78 26.52
C ARG A 109 -3.16 -12.92 27.26
N PRO A 110 -3.76 -14.12 27.39
CA PRO A 110 -3.01 -15.26 27.90
C PRO A 110 -1.85 -15.54 26.95
N GLU A 111 -0.70 -15.95 27.50
CA GLU A 111 0.53 -16.26 26.75
C GLU A 111 0.21 -17.14 25.54
N GLN A 112 0.17 -16.54 24.36
CA GLN A 112 0.11 -17.30 23.13
C GLN A 112 1.52 -17.79 22.87
N HIS A 113 1.80 -19.05 23.23
CA HIS A 113 2.85 -19.85 22.61
C HIS A 113 2.59 -19.89 21.10
N PHE A 114 3.11 -18.88 20.40
CA PHE A 114 3.26 -18.88 18.95
C PHE A 114 4.56 -19.65 18.65
N THR A 115 4.46 -20.97 18.58
CA THR A 115 5.42 -21.74 17.79
C THR A 115 4.98 -21.61 16.34
N GLU A 116 5.75 -20.87 15.55
CA GLU A 116 5.65 -20.89 14.09
C GLU A 116 6.07 -22.30 13.59
N PRO A 117 5.36 -22.88 12.59
CA PRO A 117 5.91 -23.95 11.76
C PRO A 117 6.88 -23.42 10.70
#